data_AF-A0A1C2JDW3-F1
#
_entry.id   AF-A0A1C2JDW3-F1
#
_cell.length_a   1.000
_cell.length_b   1.000
_cell.length_c   1.000
_cell.angle_alpha   90.00
_cell.angle_beta   90.00
_cell.angle_gamma   90.00
#
_symmetry.space_group_name_H-M   'P 1'
#
loop_
_entity.id
_entity.type
_entity.pdbx_description
1 polymer ?
#
loop_
_entity_poly.entity_id
_entity_poly.type
_entity_poly.pdbx_seq_one_letter_code
_entity_poly.pdbx_strand_id
1 'polypeptide(L)'
;MVSYHEEMTKSIKLKLIECIKDMVAQKGWTQTEAAHNMNISRSLFCKMMGGQTKGVSEWRLMECLAVLGSDIKILIIPTQCSQGRIEMERIYVPSKKEQHPTL
;
A
#
# COMPACT_ATOMS: atom_id res chain seq x y z
N MET A 1 -4.98 -22.59 13.34
CA MET A 1 -4.35 -22.62 11.99
C MET A 1 -4.24 -21.25 11.30
N VAL A 2 -4.62 -20.13 11.95
CA VAL A 2 -4.57 -18.77 11.35
C VAL A 2 -3.22 -18.05 11.61
N SER A 3 -2.38 -18.58 12.49
CA SER A 3 -1.21 -17.86 13.03
C SER A 3 -0.01 -17.73 12.07
N TYR A 4 0.17 -18.64 11.10
CA TYR A 4 1.36 -18.63 10.22
C TYR A 4 1.23 -17.65 9.04
N HIS A 5 0.01 -17.39 8.57
CA HIS A 5 -0.22 -16.43 7.48
C HIS A 5 0.09 -15.00 7.92
N GLU A 6 -0.26 -14.63 9.15
CA GLU A 6 -0.09 -13.27 9.64
C GLU A 6 1.40 -12.90 9.81
N GLU A 7 2.25 -13.84 10.23
CA GLU A 7 3.71 -13.63 10.34
C GLU A 7 4.37 -13.42 8.97
N MET A 8 4.01 -14.23 7.97
CA MET A 8 4.61 -14.13 6.63
C MET A 8 4.24 -12.83 5.91
N THR A 9 3.08 -12.25 6.20
CA THR A 9 2.59 -11.02 5.55
C THR A 9 2.69 -9.76 6.41
N LYS A 10 3.13 -9.87 7.67
CA LYS A 10 3.22 -8.72 8.58
C LYS A 10 4.08 -7.59 8.03
N SER A 11 5.23 -7.95 7.46
CA SER A 11 6.18 -6.98 6.89
C SER A 11 5.59 -6.23 5.69
N ILE A 12 4.84 -6.93 4.82
CA ILE A 12 4.21 -6.29 3.67
C ILE A 12 3.06 -5.36 4.09
N LYS A 13 2.22 -5.75 5.05
CA LYS A 13 1.15 -4.87 5.55
C LYS A 13 1.68 -3.54 6.08
N LEU A 14 2.77 -3.59 6.86
CA LEU A 14 3.38 -2.37 7.39
C LEU A 14 3.92 -1.48 6.27
N LYS A 15 4.62 -2.05 5.28
CA LYS A 15 5.11 -1.30 4.11
C LYS A 15 3.97 -0.67 3.30
N LEU A 16 2.86 -1.38 3.12
CA LEU A 16 1.68 -0.85 2.44
C LEU A 16 1.08 0.33 3.22
N ILE A 17 0.94 0.19 4.55
CA ILE A 17 0.44 1.27 5.42
C ILE A 17 1.35 2.50 5.37
N GLU A 18 2.68 2.31 5.41
CA GLU A 18 3.66 3.40 5.28
C GLU A 18 3.49 4.14 3.95
N CYS A 19 3.35 3.40 2.84
CA CYS A 19 3.09 4.02 1.53
C CYS A 19 1.77 4.81 1.51
N ILE A 20 0.69 4.27 2.10
CA ILE A 20 -0.59 4.99 2.22
C ILE A 20 -0.38 6.29 3.00
N LYS A 21 0.33 6.23 4.13
CA LYS A 21 0.60 7.40 4.98
C LYS A 21 1.38 8.48 4.23
N ASP A 22 2.43 8.11 3.51
CA ASP A 22 3.23 9.03 2.69
C ASP A 22 2.37 9.73 1.63
N MET A 23 1.57 8.96 0.89
CA MET A 23 0.76 9.49 -0.21
C MET A 23 -0.39 10.37 0.28
N VAL A 24 -1.03 10.02 1.41
CA VAL A 24 -2.05 10.87 2.04
C VAL A 24 -1.45 12.21 2.47
N ALA A 25 -0.27 12.18 3.08
CA ALA A 25 0.44 13.40 3.49
C ALA A 25 0.78 14.28 2.27
N GLN A 26 1.24 13.70 1.17
CA GLN A 26 1.54 14.42 -0.07
C GLN A 26 0.30 15.06 -0.71
N LYS A 27 -0.88 14.46 -0.58
CA LYS A 27 -2.15 15.02 -1.07
C LYS A 27 -2.72 16.11 -0.17
N GLY A 28 -2.18 16.31 1.04
CA GLY A 28 -2.69 17.29 2.00
C GLY A 28 -4.08 16.96 2.56
N TRP A 29 -4.51 15.70 2.48
CA TRP A 29 -5.82 15.29 2.95
C TRP A 29 -5.89 15.25 4.48
N THR A 30 -7.00 15.73 5.03
CA THR A 30 -7.38 15.48 6.42
C THR A 30 -7.70 13.99 6.63
N GLN A 31 -7.69 13.53 7.89
CA GLN A 31 -8.04 12.14 8.21
C GLN A 31 -9.45 11.76 7.74
N THR A 32 -10.40 12.69 7.79
CA THR A 32 -11.77 12.47 7.36
C THR A 32 -11.88 12.35 5.84
N GLU A 33 -11.18 13.23 5.10
CA GLU A 33 -11.12 13.15 3.63
C GLU A 33 -10.45 11.85 3.18
N ALA A 34 -9.34 11.48 3.81
CA ALA A 34 -8.64 10.24 3.47
C ALA A 34 -9.52 9.00 3.72
N ALA A 35 -10.20 8.93 4.87
CA ALA A 35 -11.11 7.84 5.19
C ALA A 35 -12.30 7.78 4.20
N HIS A 36 -12.89 8.93 3.87
CA HIS A 36 -13.98 9.04 2.91
C HIS A 36 -13.56 8.59 1.51
N ASN A 37 -12.46 9.14 0.98
CA ASN A 37 -11.96 8.80 -0.36
C ASN A 37 -11.58 7.32 -0.47
N MET A 38 -11.03 6.72 0.60
CA MET A 38 -10.71 5.29 0.67
C MET A 38 -11.91 4.39 0.98
N ASN A 39 -13.11 4.95 1.14
CA ASN A 39 -14.33 4.24 1.53
C ASN A 39 -14.14 3.34 2.76
N ILE A 40 -13.48 3.86 3.79
CA ILE A 40 -13.29 3.18 5.09
C ILE A 40 -13.75 4.08 6.23
N SER A 41 -14.02 3.49 7.39
CA SER A 41 -14.36 4.28 8.56
C SER A 41 -13.16 5.09 9.03
N ARG A 42 -13.41 6.28 9.60
CA ARG A 42 -12.37 7.13 10.20
C ARG A 42 -11.60 6.39 11.31
N SER A 43 -12.29 5.55 12.10
CA SER A 43 -11.64 4.76 13.16
C SER A 43 -10.69 3.70 12.61
N LEU A 44 -11.05 3.05 11.50
CA LEU A 44 -10.17 2.11 10.80
C LEU A 44 -8.96 2.82 10.21
N PHE A 45 -9.18 3.99 9.59
CA PHE A 45 -8.11 4.82 9.06
C PHE A 45 -7.12 5.23 10.16
N CYS A 46 -7.59 5.72 11.32
CA CYS A 46 -6.69 6.08 12.42
C CYS A 46 -5.87 4.89 12.94
N LYS A 47 -6.47 3.69 13.05
CA LYS A 47 -5.75 2.47 13.43
C LYS A 47 -4.65 2.14 12.42
N MET A 48 -4.96 2.22 11.13
CA MET A 48 -3.98 2.00 10.06
C MET A 48 -2.83 3.02 10.16
N MET A 49 -3.12 4.31 10.30
CA MET A 49 -2.09 5.36 10.40
C MET A 49 -1.23 5.25 11.67
N GLY A 50 -1.75 4.60 12.71
CA GLY A 50 -1.01 4.20 13.91
C GLY A 50 -0.19 2.91 13.78
N GLY A 51 -0.09 2.32 12.59
CA GLY A 51 0.68 1.10 12.34
C GLY A 51 -0.03 -0.21 12.74
N GLN A 52 -1.34 -0.17 13.03
CA GLN A 52 -2.09 -1.39 13.35
C GLN A 52 -2.53 -2.09 12.06
N THR A 53 -2.14 -3.36 11.95
CA THR A 53 -2.45 -4.22 10.79
C THR A 53 -3.61 -5.18 11.06
N LYS A 54 -4.03 -5.33 12.32
CA LYS A 54 -5.12 -6.24 12.71
C LYS A 54 -6.46 -5.75 12.18
N GLY A 55 -7.20 -6.65 11.54
CA GLY A 55 -8.55 -6.36 11.02
C GLY A 55 -8.57 -5.66 9.67
N VAL A 56 -7.42 -5.49 9.00
CA VAL A 56 -7.33 -5.00 7.62
C VAL A 56 -6.62 -6.05 6.76
N SER A 57 -7.22 -6.41 5.64
CA SER A 57 -6.61 -7.32 4.66
C SER A 57 -5.57 -6.58 3.82
N GLU A 58 -4.56 -7.31 3.36
CA GLU A 58 -3.54 -6.87 2.41
C GLU A 58 -4.22 -6.33 1.14
N TRP A 59 -5.26 -7.02 0.67
CA TRP A 59 -6.05 -6.60 -0.49
C TRP A 59 -6.65 -5.21 -0.30
N ARG A 60 -7.23 -4.95 0.88
CA ARG A 60 -7.82 -3.64 1.17
C ARG A 60 -6.78 -2.53 1.19
N LEU A 61 -5.57 -2.81 1.68
CA LEU A 61 -4.47 -1.84 1.63
C LEU A 61 -4.05 -1.53 0.18
N MET A 62 -3.99 -2.54 -0.68
CA MET A 62 -3.71 -2.35 -2.11
C MET A 62 -4.81 -1.52 -2.81
N GLU A 63 -6.08 -1.74 -2.48
CA GLU A 63 -7.19 -0.90 -2.98
C GLU A 63 -7.05 0.56 -2.55
N CYS A 64 -6.67 0.83 -1.29
CA CYS A 64 -6.42 2.19 -0.83
C CYS A 64 -5.28 2.87 -1.62
N LEU A 65 -4.20 2.13 -1.93
CA LEU A 65 -3.11 2.64 -2.76
C LEU A 65 -3.57 2.94 -4.19
N ALA A 66 -4.44 2.10 -4.76
CA ALA A 66 -5.04 2.34 -6.07
C ALA A 66 -5.89 3.61 -6.09
N VAL A 67 -6.73 3.83 -5.06
CA VAL A 67 -7.49 5.08 -4.86
C VAL A 67 -6.58 6.30 -4.75
N LEU A 68 -5.42 6.15 -4.12
CA LEU A 68 -4.43 7.23 -4.00
C LEU A 68 -3.71 7.53 -5.32
N GLY A 69 -3.88 6.71 -6.36
CA GLY A 69 -3.30 6.87 -7.69
C GLY A 69 -2.06 6.02 -7.94
N SER A 70 -1.85 4.94 -7.18
CA SER A 70 -0.79 3.97 -7.47
C SER A 70 -1.29 2.81 -8.31
N ASP A 71 -0.57 2.48 -9.38
CA ASP A 71 -0.75 1.20 -10.07
C ASP A 71 -0.17 0.07 -9.22
N ILE A 72 -0.95 -1.00 -9.02
CA ILE A 72 -0.50 -2.20 -8.29
C ILE A 72 -0.23 -3.32 -9.28
N LYS A 73 1.02 -3.79 -9.31
CA LYS A 73 1.44 -4.93 -10.12
C LYS A 73 1.90 -6.05 -9.20
N ILE A 74 1.36 -7.25 -9.39
CA ILE A 74 1.75 -8.44 -8.64
C ILE A 74 2.52 -9.35 -9.58
N LEU A 75 3.77 -9.66 -9.23
CA LEU A 75 4.65 -10.56 -9.97
C LEU A 75 4.79 -11.87 -9.20
N ILE A 76 4.49 -12.99 -9.85
CA ILE A 76 4.61 -14.33 -9.28
C ILE A 76 5.80 -15.01 -9.96
N ILE A 77 6.86 -15.29 -9.19
CA ILE A 77 8.10 -15.92 -9.69
C ILE A 77 8.28 -17.28 -9.00
N PRO A 78 8.47 -18.38 -9.75
CA PRO A 78 8.84 -19.67 -9.16
C PRO A 78 10.15 -19.56 -8.37
N THR A 79 10.21 -20.19 -7.20
CA THR A 79 11.43 -20.24 -6.37
C THR A 79 12.03 -21.65 -6.39
N GLN A 80 13.36 -21.74 -6.26
CA GLN A 80 14.07 -22.99 -6.04
C GLN A 80 14.16 -23.36 -4.55
N CYS A 81 13.71 -22.47 -3.65
CA CYS A 81 13.64 -22.72 -2.22
C CYS A 81 12.41 -23.56 -1.85
N SER A 82 12.44 -24.19 -0.67
CA SER A 82 11.31 -24.94 -0.13
C SER A 82 10.06 -24.09 0.13
N GLN A 83 10.23 -22.77 0.32
CA GLN A 83 9.14 -21.82 0.48
C GLN A 83 9.47 -20.48 -0.20
N GLY A 84 8.46 -19.88 -0.83
CA GLY A 84 8.53 -18.54 -1.39
C GLY A 84 8.43 -17.44 -0.33
N ARG A 85 8.63 -16.19 -0.75
CA ARG A 85 8.49 -15.00 0.08
C ARG A 85 7.64 -13.96 -0.62
N ILE A 86 6.97 -13.12 0.17
CA ILE A 86 6.19 -11.99 -0.35
C ILE A 86 6.98 -10.72 -0.07
N GLU A 87 7.32 -10.02 -1.14
CA GLU A 87 8.09 -8.79 -1.09
C GLU A 87 7.34 -7.68 -1.83
N MET A 88 7.60 -6.45 -1.40
CA MET A 88 7.17 -5.26 -2.10
C MET A 88 8.38 -4.40 -2.36
N GLU A 89 8.49 -4.00 -3.61
CA GLU A 89 9.49 -3.07 -4.12
C GLU A 89 8.75 -1.85 -4.65
N ARG A 90 9.17 -0.66 -4.23
CA ARG A 90 8.64 0.60 -4.74
C ARG A 90 9.32 0.86 -6.08
N ILE A 91 8.62 0.62 -7.19
CA ILE A 91 9.12 0.93 -8.53
C ILE A 91 8.86 2.41 -8.80
N TYR A 92 9.92 3.21 -8.93
CA TYR A 92 9.78 4.56 -9.46
C TYR A 92 9.72 4.50 -10.98
N VAL A 93 8.55 4.80 -11.53
CA VAL A 93 8.39 5.02 -12.97
C VAL A 93 8.42 6.53 -13.21
N PRO A 94 9.48 7.10 -13.81
CA PRO A 94 9.49 8.52 -14.13
C PRO A 94 8.30 8.83 -15.05
N SER A 95 7.44 9.75 -14.60
CA SER A 95 6.30 10.20 -15.39
C SER A 95 6.80 10.85 -16.67
N LYS A 96 6.21 10.48 -17.81
CA LYS A 96 6.58 10.88 -19.18
C LYS A 96 6.29 12.37 -19.51
N LYS A 97 6.45 13.30 -18.55
CA LYS A 97 6.22 14.74 -18.71
C LYS A 97 7.50 15.58 -18.52
N GLU A 98 8.56 15.24 -19.24
CA GLU A 98 9.71 16.14 -19.49
C GLU A 98 10.23 15.95 -20.92
N GLN A 99 9.33 16.02 -21.91
CA GLN A 99 9.72 16.25 -23.30
C GLN A 99 8.88 17.41 -23.83
N HIS A 100 9.20 18.61 -23.34
CA HIS A 100 9.01 19.81 -24.15
C HIS A 100 10.38 20.14 -24.75
N PRO A 101 10.58 20.04 -26.07
CA PRO A 101 11.72 20.67 -26.69
C PRO A 101 11.49 22.18 -26.65
N THR A 102 12.27 22.89 -25.84
CA THR A 102 12.41 24.33 -26.03
C THR A 102 13.30 24.51 -27.26
N LEU A 103 12.76 25.23 -28.23
CA LEU A 103 13.34 25.64 -29.51
C LEU A 103 14.78 26.13 -29.40
#